data_AF-A0A7S3T3U3-F1
#
_entry.id   AF-A0A7S3T3U3-F1
#
_cell.length_a   1.000
_cell.length_b   1.000
_cell.length_c   1.000
_cell.angle_alpha   90.00
_cell.angle_beta   90.00
_cell.angle_gamma   90.00
#
_symmetry.space_group_name_H-M   'P 1'
#
loop_
_entity.id
_entity.type
_entity.pdbx_description
1 polymer ?
#
loop_
_entity_poly.entity_id
_entity_poly.type
_entity_poly.pdbx_seq_one_letter_code
_entity_poly.pdbx_strand_id
1 'polypeptide(L)'
;ITKRLNQLDIPFTFVWGVDMRQPTAFQDAVAEGLIPDSYDVKKAQEEAGKAKNDMNRFGSIMGTVGCAAGHFRAQRRALTDSPSRPLTVVLEDDVSPEEDFVPRLWSMVKTELPCDWQAVSLSSRCPFGKCVTQHLTRVLPDVNEPAWRCRHGVNYGFQGMLYRTHEIENLQRIWRPVVFDMERPHCLDVDVALASISDQVSFYAVPSVQVPG
;
A
#
# COMPACT_ATOMS: atom_id res chain seq x y z
N ILE A 1 14.04 9.27 -4.93
CA ILE A 1 12.93 10.03 -5.54
C ILE A 1 13.08 11.57 -5.65
N THR A 2 13.43 12.34 -4.60
CA THR A 2 13.36 13.83 -4.58
C THR A 2 13.98 14.55 -5.79
N LYS A 3 15.21 14.16 -6.17
CA LYS A 3 15.89 14.73 -7.33
C LYS A 3 15.06 14.55 -8.62
N ARG A 4 14.46 13.37 -8.79
CA ARG A 4 13.64 13.04 -9.96
C ARG A 4 12.35 13.86 -10.00
N LEU A 5 11.64 13.98 -8.88
CA LEU A 5 10.42 14.81 -8.83
C LEU A 5 10.71 16.28 -9.13
N ASN A 6 11.83 16.82 -8.63
CA ASN A 6 12.27 18.18 -8.97
C ASN A 6 12.64 18.33 -10.45
N GLN A 7 13.27 17.33 -11.07
CA GLN A 7 13.57 17.35 -12.51
C GLN A 7 12.32 17.33 -13.39
N LEU A 8 11.24 16.73 -12.90
CA LEU A 8 9.96 16.63 -13.58
C LEU A 8 9.00 17.78 -13.22
N ASP A 9 9.45 18.75 -12.42
CA ASP A 9 8.63 19.85 -11.89
C ASP A 9 7.35 19.36 -11.17
N ILE A 10 7.42 18.21 -10.50
CA ILE A 10 6.29 17.65 -9.74
C ILE A 10 6.37 18.13 -8.28
N PRO A 11 5.45 18.98 -7.81
CA PRO A 11 5.44 19.40 -6.41
C PRO A 11 5.04 18.24 -5.50
N PHE A 12 5.74 18.08 -4.38
CA PHE A 12 5.51 16.99 -3.44
C PHE A 12 5.64 17.46 -1.98
N THR A 13 5.07 16.68 -1.07
CA THR A 13 5.24 16.81 0.37
C THR A 13 5.95 15.58 0.87
N PHE A 14 7.06 15.77 1.58
CA PHE A 14 7.77 14.66 2.20
C PHE A 14 7.03 14.21 3.46
N VAL A 15 6.79 12.92 3.60
CA VAL A 15 6.22 12.31 4.81
C VAL A 15 7.24 11.33 5.36
N TRP A 16 7.64 11.52 6.62
CA TRP A 16 8.54 10.60 7.29
C TRP A 16 7.85 9.26 7.56
N GLY A 17 8.50 8.16 7.19
CA GLY A 17 8.11 6.82 7.62
C GLY A 17 8.25 6.63 9.13
N VAL A 18 7.98 5.41 9.60
CA VAL A 18 8.16 5.03 11.01
C VAL A 18 9.41 4.16 11.15
N ASP A 19 10.52 4.75 11.57
CA ASP A 19 11.76 4.01 11.83
C ASP A 19 11.67 3.26 13.17
N MET A 20 11.32 1.98 13.09
CA MET A 20 11.14 1.12 14.26
C MET A 20 12.42 0.78 15.03
N ARG A 21 13.59 1.27 14.58
CA ARG A 21 14.83 1.20 15.37
C ARG A 21 14.86 2.24 16.49
N GLN A 22 14.03 3.29 16.40
CA GLN A 22 13.96 4.31 17.44
C GLN A 22 13.22 3.75 18.67
N PRO A 23 13.71 3.97 19.90
CA PRO A 23 13.18 3.33 21.11
C PRO A 23 11.69 3.54 21.37
N THR A 24 11.10 4.67 20.94
CA THR A 24 9.69 5.01 21.16
C THR A 24 8.82 4.92 19.91
N ALA A 25 9.38 4.58 18.75
CA ALA A 25 8.67 4.68 17.46
C ALA A 25 7.38 3.87 17.42
N PHE A 26 7.34 2.70 18.06
CA PHE A 26 6.13 1.89 18.13
C PHE A 26 5.05 2.58 18.96
N GLN A 27 5.39 3.04 20.16
CA GLN A 27 4.47 3.73 21.06
C GLN A 27 3.97 5.04 20.44
N ASP A 28 4.85 5.78 19.78
CA ASP A 28 4.52 7.03 19.09
C ASP A 28 3.55 6.76 17.92
N ALA A 29 3.77 5.69 17.14
CA ALA A 29 2.88 5.31 16.05
C ALA A 29 1.50 4.81 16.54
N VAL A 30 1.45 4.15 17.71
CA VAL A 30 0.17 3.81 18.38
C VAL A 30 -0.53 5.07 18.88
N ALA A 31 0.19 5.99 19.54
CA ALA A 31 -0.38 7.23 20.05
C ALA A 31 -0.86 8.18 18.93
N GLU A 32 -0.16 8.20 17.80
CA GLU A 32 -0.60 8.89 16.59
C GLU A 32 -1.82 8.20 15.95
N GLY A 33 -2.10 6.94 16.30
CA GLY A 33 -3.22 6.18 15.78
C GLY A 33 -2.94 5.57 14.40
N LEU A 34 -1.68 5.36 14.03
CA LEU A 34 -1.26 4.65 12.82
C LEU A 34 -1.34 3.14 13.01
N ILE A 35 -0.94 2.68 14.19
CA ILE A 35 -1.04 1.28 14.64
C ILE A 35 -2.20 1.20 15.64
N PRO A 36 -3.10 0.20 15.54
CA PRO A 36 -4.14 -0.02 16.55
C PRO A 36 -3.52 -0.26 17.94
N ASP A 37 -4.15 0.30 18.97
CA ASP A 37 -3.80 0.07 20.38
C ASP A 37 -3.85 -1.42 20.80
N SER A 38 -4.75 -2.17 20.16
CA SER A 38 -4.94 -3.61 20.33
C SER A 38 -3.89 -4.47 19.62
N TYR A 39 -2.98 -3.89 18.83
CA TYR A 39 -1.95 -4.65 18.10
C TYR A 39 -0.79 -5.03 19.03
N ASP A 40 -0.74 -6.30 19.43
CA ASP A 40 0.38 -6.88 20.17
C ASP A 40 1.47 -7.36 19.19
N VAL A 41 2.49 -6.53 19.04
CA VAL A 41 3.62 -6.81 18.16
C VAL A 41 4.45 -8.02 18.60
N LYS A 42 4.47 -8.36 19.90
CA LYS A 42 5.17 -9.57 20.38
C LYS A 42 4.42 -10.82 19.92
N LYS A 43 3.10 -10.84 20.08
CA LYS A 43 2.25 -11.93 19.58
C LYS A 43 2.39 -12.08 18.05
N ALA A 44 2.34 -10.98 17.32
CA ALA A 44 2.53 -11.00 15.86
C ALA A 44 3.93 -11.53 15.47
N GLN A 45 4.98 -11.14 16.20
CA GLN A 45 6.35 -11.59 15.98
C GLN A 45 6.53 -13.09 16.27
N GLU A 46 5.88 -13.61 17.31
CA GLU A 46 5.85 -15.04 17.62
C GLU A 46 5.12 -15.83 16.52
N GLU A 47 3.98 -15.35 16.05
CA GLU A 47 3.24 -15.95 14.93
C GLU A 47 4.08 -15.95 13.66
N ALA A 48 4.72 -14.83 13.33
CA ALA A 48 5.61 -14.66 12.19
C ALA A 48 6.80 -15.64 12.20
N GLY A 49 7.28 -15.99 13.39
CA GLY A 49 8.37 -16.94 13.59
C GLY A 49 8.02 -18.41 13.43
N LYS A 50 6.73 -18.75 13.37
CA LYS A 50 6.31 -20.15 13.16
C LYS A 50 6.77 -20.63 11.79
N ALA A 51 7.14 -21.90 11.70
CA ALA A 51 7.64 -22.52 10.46
C ALA A 51 6.69 -22.36 9.26
N LYS A 52 5.37 -22.24 9.50
CA LYS A 52 4.38 -22.01 8.43
C LYS A 52 4.44 -20.60 7.81
N ASN A 53 4.89 -19.60 8.57
CA ASN A 53 4.98 -18.20 8.14
C ASN A 53 6.41 -17.87 7.70
N ASP A 54 7.41 -18.37 8.45
CA ASP A 54 8.83 -18.33 8.06
C ASP A 54 9.36 -16.90 7.79
N MET A 55 8.77 -15.91 8.49
CA MET A 55 9.09 -14.50 8.32
C MET A 55 10.28 -14.05 9.19
N ASN A 56 10.80 -14.92 10.06
CA ASN A 56 11.93 -14.61 10.95
C ASN A 56 13.30 -14.91 10.36
N ARG A 57 13.39 -15.41 9.12
CA ARG A 57 14.68 -15.74 8.48
C ARG A 57 15.66 -14.57 8.44
N PHE A 58 15.13 -13.35 8.35
CA PHE A 58 15.92 -12.12 8.23
C PHE A 58 15.79 -11.20 9.45
N GLY A 59 15.26 -11.71 10.57
CA GLY A 59 15.13 -10.97 11.82
C GLY A 59 13.68 -10.65 12.18
N SER A 60 13.42 -9.39 12.50
CA SER A 60 12.15 -8.95 13.08
C SER A 60 11.18 -8.37 12.05
N ILE A 61 9.86 -8.55 12.29
CA ILE A 61 8.80 -7.94 11.48
C ILE A 61 8.67 -6.42 11.67
N MET A 62 9.42 -5.82 12.61
CA MET A 62 9.32 -4.39 12.93
C MET A 62 9.55 -3.50 11.72
N GLY A 63 10.40 -3.88 10.75
CA GLY A 63 10.56 -3.14 9.51
C GLY A 63 9.25 -3.00 8.75
N THR A 64 8.54 -4.11 8.55
CA THR A 64 7.23 -4.16 7.88
C THR A 64 6.16 -3.40 8.65
N VAL A 65 6.15 -3.48 10.00
CA VAL A 65 5.24 -2.66 10.84
C VAL A 65 5.48 -1.16 10.59
N GLY A 66 6.76 -0.76 10.49
CA GLY A 66 7.17 0.61 10.20
C GLY A 66 6.73 1.10 8.82
N CYS A 67 6.90 0.27 7.79
CA CYS A 67 6.43 0.55 6.43
C CYS A 67 4.91 0.74 6.40
N ALA A 68 4.15 -0.18 7.00
CA ALA A 68 2.69 -0.10 7.06
C ALA A 68 2.20 1.18 7.76
N ALA A 69 2.76 1.48 8.94
CA ALA A 69 2.42 2.68 9.69
C ALA A 69 2.79 3.96 8.92
N GLY A 70 3.97 4.00 8.27
CA GLY A 70 4.41 5.11 7.43
C GLY A 70 3.47 5.38 6.27
N HIS A 71 2.94 4.34 5.65
CA HIS A 71 1.96 4.50 4.57
C HIS A 71 0.63 5.08 5.04
N PHE A 72 0.09 4.55 6.13
CA PHE A 72 -1.15 5.10 6.71
C PHE A 72 -0.96 6.56 7.18
N ARG A 73 0.25 6.93 7.62
CA ARG A 73 0.61 8.32 7.90
C ARG A 73 0.57 9.19 6.65
N ALA A 74 1.15 8.75 5.53
CA ALA A 74 1.13 9.48 4.26
C ALA A 74 -0.30 9.74 3.77
N GLN A 75 -1.16 8.73 3.85
CA GLN A 75 -2.58 8.86 3.56
C GLN A 75 -3.30 9.85 4.48
N ARG A 76 -3.06 9.78 5.79
CA ARG A 76 -3.65 10.73 6.76
C ARG A 76 -3.16 12.16 6.55
N ARG A 77 -1.90 12.33 6.15
CA ARG A 77 -1.35 13.65 5.81
C ARG A 77 -2.08 14.24 4.61
N ALA A 78 -2.37 13.45 3.58
CA ALA A 78 -3.13 13.90 2.43
C ALA A 78 -4.54 14.40 2.81
N LEU A 79 -5.22 13.68 3.70
CA LEU A 79 -6.53 14.07 4.25
C LEU A 79 -6.47 15.37 5.06
N THR A 80 -5.35 15.63 5.75
CA THR A 80 -5.21 16.79 6.64
C THR A 80 -4.75 18.03 5.88
N ASP A 81 -3.75 17.89 5.01
CA ASP A 81 -3.07 19.01 4.35
C ASP A 81 -3.76 19.45 3.07
N SER A 82 -4.44 18.53 2.40
CA SER A 82 -5.02 18.77 1.08
C SER A 82 -6.35 18.04 0.89
N PRO A 83 -7.33 18.20 1.81
CA PRO A 83 -8.61 17.49 1.74
C PRO A 83 -9.41 17.80 0.47
N SER A 84 -9.18 18.96 -0.16
CA SER A 84 -9.85 19.38 -1.38
C SER A 84 -9.26 18.79 -2.66
N ARG A 85 -8.06 18.17 -2.60
CA ARG A 85 -7.46 17.53 -3.77
C ARG A 85 -8.15 16.19 -4.04
N PRO A 86 -8.69 15.94 -5.24
CA PRO A 86 -9.50 14.74 -5.51
C PRO A 86 -8.67 13.45 -5.56
N LEU A 87 -7.38 13.56 -5.86
CA LEU A 87 -6.46 12.45 -6.03
C LEU A 87 -5.28 12.64 -5.08
N THR A 88 -4.82 11.52 -4.51
CA THR A 88 -3.61 11.45 -3.69
C THR A 88 -2.68 10.42 -4.32
N VAL A 89 -1.44 10.80 -4.58
CA VAL A 89 -0.39 9.89 -5.03
C VAL A 89 0.62 9.75 -3.89
N VAL A 90 0.90 8.51 -3.48
CA VAL A 90 1.94 8.17 -2.51
C VAL A 90 3.04 7.42 -3.24
N LEU A 91 4.27 7.88 -3.08
CA LEU A 91 5.47 7.30 -3.68
C LEU A 91 6.47 6.98 -2.56
N GLU A 92 7.02 5.77 -2.57
CA GLU A 92 8.16 5.40 -1.72
C GLU A 92 9.43 6.13 -2.17
N ASP A 93 10.46 6.13 -1.33
CA ASP A 93 11.67 6.91 -1.57
C ASP A 93 12.60 6.30 -2.65
N ASP A 94 12.44 5.01 -2.92
CA ASP A 94 13.17 4.20 -3.87
C ASP A 94 12.57 4.18 -5.29
N VAL A 95 11.47 4.90 -5.54
CA VAL A 95 10.90 5.01 -6.89
C VAL A 95 11.52 6.11 -7.75
N SER A 96 11.32 5.98 -9.06
CA SER A 96 11.75 6.95 -10.07
C SER A 96 10.72 7.02 -11.21
N PRO A 97 9.73 7.93 -11.16
CA PRO A 97 8.73 8.08 -12.22
C PRO A 97 9.33 8.44 -13.58
N GLU A 98 8.69 8.00 -14.64
CA GLU A 98 9.02 8.34 -16.02
C GLU A 98 8.76 9.80 -16.38
N GLU A 99 9.35 10.27 -17.49
CA GLU A 99 9.28 11.67 -17.92
C GLU A 99 7.84 12.14 -18.17
N ASP A 100 7.00 11.24 -18.67
CA ASP A 100 5.60 11.47 -18.99
C ASP A 100 4.66 10.90 -17.91
N PHE A 101 5.15 10.73 -16.67
CA PHE A 101 4.37 10.20 -15.55
C PHE A 101 3.03 10.94 -15.34
N VAL A 102 3.05 12.28 -15.26
CA VAL A 102 1.85 13.09 -15.04
C VAL A 102 0.83 12.93 -16.18
N PRO A 103 1.18 13.13 -17.46
CA PRO A 103 0.22 12.94 -18.55
C PRO A 103 -0.29 11.48 -18.66
N ARG A 104 0.54 10.47 -18.40
CA ARG A 104 0.08 9.06 -18.36
C ARG A 104 -0.91 8.80 -17.23
N LEU A 105 -0.59 9.23 -16.01
CA LEU A 105 -1.48 9.10 -14.86
C LEU A 105 -2.81 9.80 -15.11
N TRP A 106 -2.76 11.02 -15.66
CA TRP A 106 -3.98 11.78 -15.96
C TRP A 106 -4.83 11.13 -17.05
N SER A 107 -4.20 10.61 -18.11
CA SER A 107 -4.90 9.85 -19.16
C SER A 107 -5.62 8.65 -18.56
N MET A 108 -4.90 7.81 -17.80
CA MET A 108 -5.47 6.63 -17.14
C MET A 108 -6.67 6.97 -16.25
N VAL A 109 -6.57 8.04 -15.46
CA VAL A 109 -7.68 8.50 -14.59
C VAL A 109 -8.90 8.94 -15.39
N LYS A 110 -8.70 9.58 -16.54
CA LYS A 110 -9.77 10.18 -17.34
C LYS A 110 -10.42 9.22 -18.33
N THR A 111 -9.70 8.21 -18.81
CA THR A 111 -10.14 7.38 -19.94
C THR A 111 -10.23 5.90 -19.61
N GLU A 112 -9.52 5.41 -18.59
CA GLU A 112 -9.40 3.97 -18.32
C GLU A 112 -9.99 3.54 -16.98
N LEU A 113 -9.82 4.34 -15.91
CA LEU A 113 -10.27 3.94 -14.58
C LEU A 113 -11.81 3.89 -14.48
N PRO A 114 -12.41 2.76 -14.01
CA PRO A 114 -13.85 2.66 -13.81
C PRO A 114 -14.37 3.61 -12.72
N CYS A 115 -15.62 4.04 -12.80
CA CYS A 115 -16.20 5.03 -11.87
C CYS A 115 -16.15 4.64 -10.39
N ASP A 116 -15.97 3.36 -10.05
CA ASP A 116 -15.95 2.82 -8.69
C ASP A 116 -14.56 2.71 -8.06
N TRP A 117 -13.48 3.08 -8.77
CA TRP A 117 -12.12 2.88 -8.28
C TRP A 117 -11.84 3.61 -6.95
N GLN A 118 -11.14 2.96 -6.03
CA GLN A 118 -10.74 3.54 -4.73
C GLN A 118 -9.23 3.66 -4.60
N ALA A 119 -8.49 2.64 -5.02
CA ALA A 119 -7.03 2.58 -4.99
C ALA A 119 -6.47 1.97 -6.29
N VAL A 120 -5.27 2.41 -6.68
CA VAL A 120 -4.54 1.88 -7.84
C VAL A 120 -3.06 1.72 -7.47
N SER A 121 -2.51 0.53 -7.67
CA SER A 121 -1.05 0.31 -7.69
C SER A 121 -0.54 0.72 -9.07
N LEU A 122 0.38 1.69 -9.10
CA LEU A 122 0.89 2.30 -10.32
C LEU A 122 1.94 1.46 -11.04
N SER A 123 2.44 0.42 -10.38
CA SER A 123 3.31 -0.59 -10.98
C SER A 123 3.23 -1.86 -10.14
N SER A 124 2.74 -2.95 -10.72
CA SER A 124 2.60 -4.23 -10.04
C SER A 124 3.28 -5.35 -10.82
N ARG A 125 4.17 -6.09 -10.17
CA ARG A 125 4.92 -7.18 -10.84
C ARG A 125 4.05 -8.36 -11.23
N CYS A 126 3.09 -8.71 -10.37
CA CYS A 126 2.27 -9.90 -10.52
C CYS A 126 0.81 -9.61 -10.17
N PRO A 127 0.08 -8.73 -10.89
CA PRO A 127 -1.30 -8.48 -10.55
C PRO A 127 -2.18 -9.66 -10.94
N PHE A 128 -2.86 -10.23 -9.94
CA PHE A 128 -3.87 -11.27 -10.15
C PHE A 128 -5.25 -10.66 -10.17
N GLY A 129 -6.03 -11.01 -11.19
CA GLY A 129 -7.39 -10.54 -11.33
C GLY A 129 -7.89 -10.54 -12.76
N LYS A 130 -8.63 -9.51 -13.15
CA LYS A 130 -9.28 -9.41 -14.46
C LYS A 130 -8.80 -8.16 -15.20
N CYS A 131 -8.44 -8.31 -16.47
CA CYS A 131 -8.17 -7.16 -17.33
C CYS A 131 -9.45 -6.32 -17.48
N VAL A 132 -9.32 -5.00 -17.33
CA VAL A 132 -10.44 -4.04 -17.41
C VAL A 132 -10.27 -3.16 -18.63
N THR A 133 -9.08 -2.57 -18.77
CA THR A 133 -8.68 -1.79 -19.94
C THR A 133 -7.31 -2.26 -20.42
N GLN A 134 -6.77 -1.59 -21.44
CA GLN A 134 -5.44 -1.89 -21.95
C GLN A 134 -4.40 -1.85 -20.84
N HIS A 135 -4.44 -0.86 -19.94
CA HIS A 135 -3.40 -0.69 -18.91
C HIS A 135 -3.79 -1.08 -17.49
N LEU A 136 -5.03 -1.54 -17.27
CA LEU A 136 -5.55 -1.79 -15.93
C LEU A 136 -6.06 -3.21 -15.75
N THR A 137 -5.63 -3.79 -14.63
CA THR A 137 -6.21 -5.01 -14.06
C THR A 137 -7.02 -4.66 -12.82
N ARG A 138 -8.26 -5.14 -12.74
CA ARG A 138 -9.00 -5.20 -11.47
C ARG A 138 -8.39 -6.30 -10.64
N VAL A 139 -7.82 -5.93 -9.50
CA VAL A 139 -7.22 -6.89 -8.57
C VAL A 139 -8.32 -7.74 -7.94
N LEU A 140 -8.06 -9.04 -7.81
CA LEU A 140 -8.89 -9.98 -7.08
C LEU A 140 -8.05 -10.66 -5.99
N PRO A 141 -8.67 -11.17 -4.91
CA PRO A 141 -7.96 -11.96 -3.93
C PRO A 141 -7.43 -13.22 -4.60
N ASP A 142 -6.15 -13.56 -4.38
CA ASP A 142 -5.62 -14.82 -4.91
C ASP A 142 -6.22 -16.00 -4.16
N VAL A 143 -7.13 -16.71 -4.83
CA VAL A 143 -7.80 -17.88 -4.25
C VAL A 143 -6.96 -19.15 -4.32
N ASN A 144 -5.82 -19.12 -5.01
CA ASN A 144 -4.86 -20.22 -5.03
C ASN A 144 -3.98 -20.21 -3.77
N GLU A 145 -3.82 -19.05 -3.13
CA GLU A 145 -3.09 -18.89 -1.87
C GLU A 145 -4.03 -19.01 -0.66
N PRO A 146 -3.56 -19.60 0.45
CA PRO A 146 -4.41 -19.84 1.60
C PRO A 146 -4.78 -18.54 2.34
N ALA A 147 -6.02 -18.46 2.79
CA ALA A 147 -6.53 -17.30 3.52
C ALA A 147 -5.79 -17.03 4.85
N TRP A 148 -5.30 -18.07 5.53
CA TRP A 148 -4.48 -17.92 6.75
C TRP A 148 -3.14 -17.24 6.48
N ARG A 149 -2.66 -17.24 5.24
CA ARG A 149 -1.43 -16.58 4.80
C ARG A 149 -1.71 -15.25 4.10
N CYS A 150 -2.84 -14.62 4.39
CA CYS A 150 -3.28 -13.40 3.72
C CYS A 150 -3.42 -13.52 2.19
N ARG A 151 -3.57 -14.73 1.64
CA ARG A 151 -3.55 -14.94 0.17
C ARG A 151 -2.28 -14.35 -0.48
N HIS A 152 -1.16 -14.43 0.23
CA HIS A 152 0.12 -13.81 -0.10
C HIS A 152 0.80 -14.50 -1.30
N GLY A 153 0.47 -14.06 -2.52
CA GLY A 153 1.15 -14.53 -3.75
C GLY A 153 1.20 -13.52 -4.89
N VAL A 154 0.58 -12.34 -4.75
CA VAL A 154 0.25 -11.46 -5.89
C VAL A 154 0.31 -9.98 -5.51
N ASN A 155 0.31 -9.13 -6.54
CA ASN A 155 0.18 -7.67 -6.48
C ASN A 155 1.33 -6.89 -5.83
N TYR A 156 2.56 -7.42 -5.86
CA TYR A 156 3.76 -6.71 -5.41
C TYR A 156 4.00 -5.43 -6.21
N GLY A 157 3.74 -4.28 -5.60
CA GLY A 157 3.65 -3.03 -6.34
C GLY A 157 3.37 -1.78 -5.50
N PHE A 158 3.65 -1.84 -4.21
CA PHE A 158 3.26 -0.80 -3.26
C PHE A 158 4.03 0.52 -3.39
N GLN A 159 5.15 0.50 -4.12
CA GLN A 159 6.09 1.61 -4.18
C GLN A 159 5.46 2.89 -4.77
N GLY A 160 4.38 2.76 -5.55
CA GLY A 160 3.60 3.88 -6.06
C GLY A 160 2.11 3.58 -6.04
N MET A 161 1.35 4.38 -5.29
CA MET A 161 -0.08 4.19 -5.08
C MET A 161 -0.87 5.46 -5.38
N LEU A 162 -1.97 5.31 -6.12
CA LEU A 162 -2.96 6.37 -6.37
C LEU A 162 -4.24 6.06 -5.59
N TYR A 163 -4.80 7.07 -4.92
CA TYR A 163 -6.04 6.98 -4.15
C TYR A 163 -7.02 8.05 -4.58
N ARG A 164 -8.32 7.74 -4.54
CA ARG A 164 -9.35 8.77 -4.41
C ARG A 164 -9.28 9.32 -3.00
N THR A 165 -8.98 10.61 -2.86
CA THR A 165 -8.74 11.20 -1.53
C THR A 165 -9.92 11.00 -0.59
N HIS A 166 -11.16 11.17 -1.07
CA HIS A 166 -12.37 10.99 -0.26
C HIS A 166 -12.63 9.53 0.18
N GLU A 167 -12.01 8.54 -0.48
CA GLU A 167 -12.15 7.12 -0.13
C GLU A 167 -11.08 6.64 0.86
N ILE A 168 -10.05 7.43 1.15
CA ILE A 168 -8.93 7.02 2.00
C ILE A 168 -9.42 6.57 3.39
N GLU A 169 -10.32 7.33 4.03
CA GLU A 169 -10.84 6.96 5.35
C GLU A 169 -11.62 5.63 5.32
N ASN A 170 -12.47 5.44 4.30
CA ASN A 170 -13.23 4.22 4.12
C ASN A 170 -12.31 3.02 3.84
N LEU A 171 -11.29 3.19 3.00
CA LEU A 171 -10.25 2.20 2.74
C LEU A 171 -9.51 1.83 4.03
N GLN A 172 -9.02 2.81 4.78
CA GLN A 172 -8.28 2.55 6.03
C GLN A 172 -9.13 1.80 7.06
N ARG A 173 -10.42 2.11 7.17
CA ARG A 173 -11.35 1.43 8.09
C ARG A 173 -11.43 -0.08 7.84
N ILE A 174 -11.36 -0.50 6.59
CA ILE A 174 -11.45 -1.92 6.19
C ILE A 174 -10.05 -2.56 6.16
N TRP A 175 -9.06 -1.81 5.71
CA TRP A 175 -7.71 -2.32 5.41
C TRP A 175 -6.81 -2.40 6.64
N ARG A 176 -6.84 -1.42 7.54
CA ARG A 176 -5.98 -1.41 8.74
C ARG A 176 -6.20 -2.64 9.65
N PRO A 177 -7.43 -3.11 9.91
CA PRO A 177 -7.64 -4.33 10.70
C PRO A 177 -7.05 -5.58 10.06
N VAL A 178 -6.95 -5.62 8.72
CA VAL A 178 -6.31 -6.74 8.01
C VAL A 178 -4.81 -6.64 8.07
N VAL A 179 -4.24 -5.44 7.89
CA VAL A 179 -2.78 -5.23 7.97
C VAL A 179 -2.23 -5.58 9.35
N PHE A 180 -2.91 -5.10 10.40
CA PHE A 180 -2.50 -5.34 11.79
C PHE A 180 -3.19 -6.58 12.38
N ASP A 181 -3.36 -7.64 11.59
CA ASP A 181 -3.85 -8.93 12.05
C ASP A 181 -2.69 -9.78 12.61
N MET A 182 -2.63 -9.89 13.94
CA MET A 182 -1.58 -10.64 14.64
C MET A 182 -1.55 -12.13 14.33
N GLU A 183 -2.65 -12.70 13.82
CA GLU A 183 -2.76 -14.13 13.49
C GLU A 183 -2.34 -14.43 12.04
N ARG A 184 -2.28 -13.39 11.20
CA ARG A 184 -1.92 -13.48 9.78
C ARG A 184 -0.80 -12.47 9.46
N PRO A 185 0.44 -12.69 9.93
CA PRO A 185 1.53 -11.74 9.82
C PRO A 185 1.94 -11.41 8.37
N HIS A 186 1.61 -12.27 7.40
CA HIS A 186 1.78 -11.95 5.97
C HIS A 186 0.88 -10.81 5.47
N CYS A 187 -0.18 -10.44 6.20
CA CYS A 187 -0.97 -9.25 5.90
C CYS A 187 -0.25 -7.95 6.28
N LEU A 188 0.86 -8.02 7.02
CA LEU A 188 1.58 -6.82 7.41
C LEU A 188 2.18 -6.10 6.18
N ASP A 189 2.43 -6.85 5.10
CA ASP A 189 2.68 -6.31 3.78
C ASP A 189 1.39 -5.69 3.22
N VAL A 190 1.42 -4.36 3.11
CA VAL A 190 0.26 -3.52 2.84
C VAL A 190 -0.40 -3.81 1.48
N ASP A 191 0.38 -3.99 0.42
CA ASP A 191 -0.15 -4.38 -0.90
C ASP A 191 -0.80 -5.76 -0.87
N VAL A 192 -0.20 -6.72 -0.18
CA VAL A 192 -0.76 -8.07 0.02
C VAL A 192 -2.08 -7.99 0.77
N ALA A 193 -2.14 -7.28 1.89
CA ALA A 193 -3.38 -7.08 2.63
C ALA A 193 -4.45 -6.41 1.76
N LEU A 194 -4.09 -5.38 0.98
CA LEU A 194 -5.03 -4.70 0.10
C LEU A 194 -5.57 -5.63 -0.99
N ALA A 195 -4.70 -6.43 -1.60
CA ALA A 195 -5.08 -7.45 -2.57
C ALA A 195 -5.98 -8.52 -1.95
N SER A 196 -5.71 -8.93 -0.71
CA SER A 196 -6.48 -9.96 0.00
C SER A 196 -7.94 -9.57 0.25
N ILE A 197 -8.24 -8.26 0.30
CA ILE A 197 -9.59 -7.69 0.48
C ILE A 197 -10.14 -7.02 -0.77
N SER A 198 -9.56 -7.26 -1.95
CA SER A 198 -9.98 -6.62 -3.21
C SER A 198 -11.36 -7.06 -3.72
N ASP A 199 -12.01 -7.99 -3.02
CA ASP A 199 -13.44 -8.30 -3.14
C ASP A 199 -14.34 -7.33 -2.36
N GLN A 200 -13.79 -6.61 -1.38
CA GLN A 200 -14.46 -5.61 -0.55
C GLN A 200 -14.08 -4.17 -0.94
N VAL A 201 -12.95 -3.98 -1.61
CA VAL A 201 -12.47 -2.67 -2.05
C VAL A 201 -12.20 -2.64 -3.55
N SER A 202 -12.40 -1.48 -4.16
CA SER A 202 -12.13 -1.26 -5.58
C SER A 202 -10.69 -0.93 -5.86
N PHE A 203 -9.87 -1.99 -5.86
CA PHE A 203 -8.43 -1.96 -6.08
C PHE A 203 -8.04 -2.38 -7.50
N TYR A 204 -7.26 -1.54 -8.17
CA TYR A 204 -6.74 -1.79 -9.52
C TYR A 204 -5.21 -1.76 -9.52
N ALA A 205 -4.60 -2.31 -10.55
CA ALA A 205 -3.15 -2.30 -10.71
C ALA A 205 -2.76 -2.14 -12.18
N VAL A 206 -1.65 -1.43 -12.40
CA VAL A 206 -0.95 -1.36 -13.69
C VAL A 206 0.09 -2.48 -13.72
N PRO A 207 -0.04 -3.49 -14.60
CA PRO A 207 0.95 -4.58 -14.68
C PRO A 207 2.30 -4.08 -15.20
N SER A 208 3.39 -4.41 -14.51
CA SER A 208 4.75 -3.96 -14.86
C SER A 208 5.32 -4.60 -16.14
N VAL A 209 4.68 -5.66 -16.65
CA VAL A 209 5.01 -6.28 -17.94
C VAL A 209 4.55 -5.45 -19.13
N GLN A 210 3.62 -4.53 -18.90
CA GLN A 210 3.36 -3.48 -19.84
C GLN A 210 4.47 -2.47 -19.65
N VAL A 211 5.02 -1.95 -20.74
CA VAL A 211 6.04 -0.89 -20.70
C VAL A 211 5.32 0.46 -20.68
N PRO A 212 4.80 0.91 -19.53
CA PRO A 212 4.77 2.34 -19.27
C PRO A 212 5.50 2.72 -17.97
N GLY A 213 6.20 1.77 -17.34
CA GLY A 213 6.87 1.93 -16.06
C GLY A 213 8.12 2.78 -16.13
#